data_AF-A0A9I9DN42-F1
#
_entry.id   AF-A0A9I9DN42-F1
#
_cell.length_a   1.000
_cell.length_b   1.000
_cell.length_c   1.000
_cell.angle_alpha   90.00
_cell.angle_beta   90.00
_cell.angle_gamma   90.00
#
_symmetry.space_group_name_H-M   'P 1'
#
loop_
_entity.id
_entity.type
_entity.pdbx_description
1 polymer ?
#
loop_
_entity_poly.entity_id
_entity_poly.type
_entity_poly.pdbx_seq_one_letter_code
_entity_poly.pdbx_strand_id
1 'polypeptide(L)'
;MMSINDDVSKRDKIGLHDCVETTDRTIYELGKAIEVFREYPNKGSLTSYANDLKTFLSSAITNQVTCLDGLSHDKTEKRVLRLIENTHIHLTNLCSNALALVKKLTEQDEKSLVVHDFPYKIASVPSHR
;
A
#
# COMPACT_ATOMS: atom_id res chain seq x y z
N MET A 1 -7.88 29.92 -23.80
CA MET A 1 -7.10 28.66 -23.90
C MET A 1 -5.78 28.92 -23.17
N MET A 2 -5.55 28.31 -22.00
CA MET A 2 -4.30 28.49 -21.25
C MET A 2 -3.18 27.70 -21.96
N SER A 3 -2.20 28.41 -22.52
CA SER A 3 -0.99 27.80 -23.09
C SER A 3 -0.14 27.20 -21.97
N ILE A 4 0.04 25.88 -22.00
CA ILE A 4 0.74 25.08 -20.99
C ILE A 4 2.27 25.13 -21.19
N ASN A 5 2.77 25.89 -22.17
CA ASN A 5 4.13 25.68 -22.69
C ASN A 5 5.22 26.57 -22.09
N ASP A 6 4.90 27.69 -21.44
CA ASP A 6 5.91 28.67 -21.01
C ASP A 6 6.21 28.69 -19.49
N ASP A 7 5.48 27.91 -18.67
CA ASP A 7 5.56 28.01 -17.19
C ASP A 7 6.10 26.73 -16.50
N VAL A 8 6.59 25.73 -17.24
CA VAL A 8 7.13 24.46 -16.69
C VAL A 8 8.55 24.25 -17.18
N SER A 9 9.52 24.14 -16.26
CA SER A 9 10.94 24.05 -16.61
C SER A 9 11.22 22.74 -17.36
N LYS A 10 12.31 22.68 -18.14
CA LYS A 10 12.72 21.42 -18.79
C LYS A 10 12.91 20.29 -17.75
N ARG A 11 13.39 20.62 -16.55
CA ARG A 11 13.56 19.65 -15.46
C ARG A 11 12.22 19.20 -14.89
N ASP A 12 11.29 20.14 -14.69
CA ASP A 12 9.93 19.81 -14.23
C ASP A 12 9.23 18.89 -15.23
N LYS A 13 9.42 19.09 -16.55
CA LYS A 13 8.84 18.19 -17.57
C LYS A 13 9.37 16.76 -17.44
N ILE A 14 10.66 16.60 -17.13
CA ILE A 14 11.26 15.27 -16.89
C ILE A 14 10.69 14.68 -15.60
N GLY A 15 10.70 15.42 -14.50
CA GLY A 15 10.15 14.95 -13.23
C GLY A 15 8.65 14.60 -13.32
N LEU A 16 7.87 15.32 -14.12
CA LEU A 16 6.47 15.00 -14.39
C LEU A 16 6.32 13.70 -15.19
N HIS A 17 7.19 13.45 -16.18
CA HIS A 17 7.19 12.18 -16.91
C HIS A 17 7.51 11.01 -15.97
N ASP A 18 8.54 11.16 -15.13
CA ASP A 18 8.93 10.14 -14.14
C ASP A 18 7.81 9.92 -13.11
N CYS A 19 7.11 10.99 -12.73
CA CYS A 19 5.96 10.90 -11.85
C CYS A 19 4.79 10.13 -12.48
N VAL A 20 4.52 10.31 -13.77
CA VAL A 20 3.50 9.54 -14.49
C VAL A 20 3.87 8.05 -14.54
N GLU A 21 5.13 7.73 -14.85
CA GLU A 21 5.62 6.35 -14.90
C GLU A 21 5.50 5.65 -13.53
N THR A 22 5.92 6.33 -12.46
CA THR A 22 5.81 5.79 -11.09
C THR A 22 4.36 5.67 -10.62
N THR A 23 3.48 6.57 -11.06
CA THR A 23 2.03 6.47 -10.78
C THR A 23 1.40 5.25 -11.47
N ASP A 24 1.77 4.96 -12.72
CA ASP A 24 1.29 3.77 -13.43
C ASP A 24 1.73 2.49 -12.72
N ARG A 25 2.98 2.44 -12.27
CA ARG A 25 3.48 1.35 -11.41
C ARG A 25 2.69 1.25 -10.11
N THR A 26 2.37 2.37 -9.45
CA THR A 26 1.52 2.35 -8.25
C THR A 26 0.14 1.74 -8.52
N ILE A 27 -0.50 2.09 -9.64
CA ILE A 27 -1.79 1.51 -10.01
C ILE A 27 -1.66 -0.01 -10.19
N TYR A 28 -0.59 -0.48 -10.83
CA TYR A 28 -0.29 -1.89 -10.96
C TYR A 28 -0.13 -2.59 -9.60
N GLU A 29 0.71 -2.06 -8.70
CA GLU A 29 0.93 -2.63 -7.37
C GLU A 29 -0.37 -2.69 -6.53
N LEU A 30 -1.16 -1.62 -6.55
CA LEU A 30 -2.45 -1.58 -5.86
C LEU A 30 -3.44 -2.58 -6.48
N GLY A 31 -3.42 -2.77 -7.80
CA GLY A 31 -4.18 -3.80 -8.49
C GLY A 31 -3.84 -5.21 -7.98
N LYS A 32 -2.54 -5.52 -7.87
CA LYS A 32 -2.06 -6.79 -7.29
C LYS A 32 -2.52 -6.98 -5.84
N ALA A 33 -2.45 -5.94 -5.02
CA ALA A 33 -2.96 -6.00 -3.64
C ALA A 33 -4.48 -6.27 -3.58
N ILE A 34 -5.26 -5.64 -4.47
CA ILE A 34 -6.71 -5.86 -4.56
C ILE A 34 -7.03 -7.30 -4.99
N GLU A 35 -6.28 -7.86 -5.95
CA GLU A 35 -6.44 -9.26 -6.37
C GLU A 35 -6.26 -10.21 -5.19
N VAL A 36 -5.21 -10.03 -4.39
CA VAL A 36 -4.98 -10.82 -3.18
C VAL A 36 -6.17 -10.72 -2.21
N PHE A 37 -6.67 -9.52 -1.94
CA PHE A 37 -7.83 -9.35 -1.05
C PHE A 37 -9.11 -9.99 -1.59
N ARG A 38 -9.30 -10.07 -2.91
CA ARG A 38 -10.43 -10.78 -3.53
C ARG A 38 -10.33 -12.29 -3.40
N GLU A 39 -9.11 -12.83 -3.33
CA GLU A 39 -8.89 -14.26 -3.14
C GLU A 39 -9.06 -14.70 -1.69
N TYR A 40 -8.89 -13.80 -0.72
CA TYR A 40 -9.13 -14.05 0.70
C TYR A 40 -10.64 -14.04 1.04
N PRO A 41 -11.12 -14.96 1.91
CA PRO A 41 -10.39 -16.06 2.57
C PRO A 41 -10.40 -17.37 1.75
N ASN A 42 -10.87 -17.36 0.51
CA ASN A 42 -11.21 -18.57 -0.24
C ASN A 42 -9.99 -19.38 -0.73
N LYS A 43 -8.85 -18.75 -1.02
CA LYS A 43 -7.66 -19.42 -1.59
C LYS A 43 -6.44 -19.48 -0.65
N GLY A 44 -6.55 -18.92 0.55
CA GLY A 44 -5.47 -18.90 1.53
C GLY A 44 -5.79 -17.99 2.71
N SER A 45 -5.04 -18.15 3.80
CA SER A 45 -5.14 -17.26 4.96
C SER A 45 -4.48 -15.92 4.64
N LEU A 46 -4.81 -14.89 5.41
CA LEU A 46 -4.20 -13.59 5.20
C LEU A 46 -2.71 -13.62 5.54
N THR A 47 -2.30 -14.46 6.51
CA THR A 47 -0.89 -14.70 6.83
C THR A 47 -0.10 -15.19 5.62
N SER A 48 -0.66 -16.09 4.80
CA SER A 48 0.01 -16.59 3.59
C SER A 48 0.28 -15.48 2.57
N TYR A 49 -0.60 -14.47 2.52
CA TYR A 49 -0.48 -13.35 1.57
C TYR A 49 0.13 -12.07 2.16
N ALA A 50 0.43 -12.06 3.46
CA ALA A 50 0.85 -10.86 4.17
C ALA A 50 2.14 -10.25 3.60
N ASN A 51 3.07 -11.09 3.12
CA ASN A 51 4.33 -10.61 2.55
C ASN A 51 4.13 -9.93 1.19
N ASP A 52 3.26 -10.48 0.33
CA ASP A 52 2.93 -9.89 -0.96
C ASP A 52 2.21 -8.56 -0.77
N LEU A 53 1.20 -8.51 0.12
CA LEU A 53 0.49 -7.28 0.46
C LEU A 53 1.44 -6.20 0.99
N LYS A 54 2.35 -6.55 1.90
CA LYS A 54 3.37 -5.62 2.41
C LYS A 54 4.29 -5.13 1.30
N THR A 55 4.68 -6.00 0.38
CA THR A 55 5.55 -5.68 -0.75
C THR A 55 4.86 -4.70 -1.69
N PHE A 56 3.67 -5.03 -2.18
CA PHE A 56 2.92 -4.17 -3.11
C PHE A 56 2.62 -2.78 -2.51
N LEU A 57 2.20 -2.73 -1.25
CA LEU A 57 1.93 -1.44 -0.57
C LEU A 57 3.21 -0.63 -0.30
N SER A 58 4.32 -1.28 0.04
CA SER A 58 5.61 -0.58 0.24
C SER A 58 6.20 -0.08 -1.08
N SER A 59 6.05 -0.84 -2.17
CA SER A 59 6.39 -0.41 -3.53
C SER A 59 5.54 0.78 -3.95
N ALA A 60 4.22 0.75 -3.69
CA ALA A 60 3.33 1.86 -3.96
C ALA A 60 3.74 3.15 -3.24
N ILE A 61 4.17 3.06 -1.97
CA ILE A 61 4.73 4.19 -1.20
C ILE A 61 6.03 4.69 -1.82
N THR A 62 6.95 3.77 -2.15
CA THR A 62 8.25 4.11 -2.75
C THR A 62 8.07 4.89 -4.04
N ASN A 63 7.14 4.47 -4.90
CA ASN A 63 6.80 5.19 -6.13
C ASN A 63 6.29 6.61 -5.86
N GLN A 64 5.52 6.85 -4.78
CA GLN A 64 5.10 8.21 -4.41
C GLN A 64 6.31 9.07 -4.05
N VAL A 65 7.22 8.53 -3.23
CA VAL A 65 8.45 9.22 -2.80
C VAL A 65 9.33 9.52 -4.00
N THR A 66 9.48 8.59 -4.96
CA THR A 66 10.24 8.81 -6.19
C THR A 66 9.63 9.90 -7.07
N CYS A 67 8.30 9.94 -7.25
CA CYS A 67 7.65 11.05 -7.97
C CYS A 67 7.98 12.40 -7.30
N LEU A 68 7.81 12.48 -5.98
CA LEU A 68 8.05 13.72 -5.23
C LEU A 68 9.50 14.18 -5.32
N ASP A 69 10.46 13.24 -5.25
CA ASP A 69 11.88 13.54 -5.39
C ASP A 69 12.21 14.11 -6.78
N GLY A 70 11.63 13.53 -7.84
CA GLY A 70 11.79 14.01 -9.22
C GLY A 70 11.22 15.42 -9.47
N LEU A 71 10.31 15.89 -8.61
CA LEU A 71 9.72 17.23 -8.70
C LEU A 71 10.38 18.26 -7.75
N SER A 72 11.37 17.85 -6.96
CA SER A 72 11.96 18.68 -5.90
C SER A 72 12.88 19.82 -6.39
N HIS A 73 13.18 19.87 -7.69
CA HIS A 73 14.24 20.71 -8.26
C HIS A 73 13.92 22.21 -8.35
N ASP A 74 12.67 22.58 -8.61
CA ASP A 74 12.24 23.98 -8.68
C ASP A 74 11.03 24.17 -7.75
N LYS A 75 11.29 24.67 -6.53
CA LYS A 75 10.26 25.08 -5.56
C LYS A 75 9.50 26.35 -6.00
N THR A 76 9.46 26.63 -7.29
CA THR A 76 8.65 27.73 -7.81
C THR A 76 7.20 27.46 -7.43
N GLU A 77 6.47 28.50 -7.01
CA GLU A 77 5.10 28.42 -6.50
C GLU A 77 4.04 28.04 -7.54
N LYS A 78 4.32 27.04 -8.38
CA LYS A 78 3.42 26.53 -9.40
C LYS A 78 2.32 25.75 -8.70
N ARG A 79 1.11 26.29 -8.77
CA ARG A 79 -0.10 25.68 -8.19
C ARG A 79 -0.25 24.22 -8.59
N VAL A 80 0.11 23.86 -9.82
CA VAL A 80 0.03 22.48 -10.33
C VAL A 80 0.98 21.55 -9.60
N LEU A 81 2.26 21.93 -9.38
CA LEU A 81 3.23 21.09 -8.68
C LEU A 81 2.79 20.82 -7.23
N ARG A 82 2.29 21.84 -6.51
CA ARG A 82 1.74 21.67 -5.17
C ARG A 82 0.54 20.72 -5.11
N LEU A 83 -0.32 20.73 -6.14
CA LEU A 83 -1.46 19.82 -6.20
C LEU A 83 -0.99 18.37 -6.37
N ILE A 84 0.04 18.16 -7.20
CA ILE A 84 0.68 16.85 -7.37
C ILE A 84 1.30 16.41 -6.04
N GLU A 85 2.12 17.26 -5.41
CA GLU A 85 2.75 16.96 -4.12
C GLU A 85 1.74 16.52 -3.06
N ASN A 86 0.68 17.30 -2.85
CA ASN A 86 -0.37 16.98 -1.88
C ASN A 86 -1.09 15.67 -2.21
N THR A 87 -1.29 15.37 -3.49
CA THR A 87 -1.92 14.13 -3.94
C THR A 87 -1.04 12.93 -3.60
N HIS A 88 0.26 12.98 -3.91
CA HIS A 88 1.19 11.88 -3.62
C HIS A 88 1.45 11.68 -2.12
N ILE A 89 1.44 12.75 -1.32
CA ILE A 89 1.46 12.66 0.15
C ILE A 89 0.19 11.97 0.66
N HIS A 90 -0.97 12.33 0.13
CA HIS A 90 -2.23 11.68 0.51
C HIS A 90 -2.22 10.19 0.16
N LEU A 91 -1.75 9.82 -1.04
CA LEU A 91 -1.60 8.42 -1.45
C LEU A 91 -0.64 7.63 -0.55
N THR A 92 0.48 8.25 -0.15
CA THR A 92 1.43 7.67 0.82
C THR A 92 0.73 7.34 2.14
N ASN A 93 -0.08 8.25 2.66
CA ASN A 93 -0.84 8.04 3.89
C ASN A 93 -1.87 6.91 3.74
N LEU A 94 -2.58 6.84 2.61
CA LEU A 94 -3.54 5.77 2.35
C LEU A 94 -2.84 4.39 2.29
N CYS A 95 -1.71 4.29 1.59
CA CYS A 95 -0.93 3.05 1.54
C CYS A 95 -0.38 2.66 2.91
N SER A 96 0.05 3.64 3.72
CA SER A 96 0.52 3.41 5.10
C SER A 96 -0.61 2.89 6.00
N ASN A 97 -1.81 3.46 5.88
CA ASN A 97 -3.00 2.99 6.59
C ASN A 97 -3.36 1.56 6.18
N ALA A 98 -3.31 1.25 4.89
CA ALA A 98 -3.54 -0.11 4.38
C ALA A 98 -2.49 -1.09 4.92
N LEU A 99 -1.21 -0.70 4.97
CA LEU A 99 -0.13 -1.54 5.53
C LEU A 99 -0.36 -1.84 7.01
N ALA A 100 -0.81 -0.85 7.78
CA ALA A 100 -1.18 -1.02 9.17
C ALA A 100 -2.37 -1.99 9.34
N LEU A 101 -3.36 -1.91 8.44
CA LEU A 101 -4.49 -2.84 8.44
C LEU A 101 -4.05 -4.27 8.11
N VAL A 102 -3.21 -4.47 7.08
CA VAL A 102 -2.64 -5.78 6.72
C VAL A 102 -1.92 -6.39 7.92
N LYS A 103 -1.08 -5.60 8.60
CA LYS A 103 -0.37 -6.07 9.80
C LYS A 103 -1.35 -6.51 10.89
N LYS A 104 -2.34 -5.67 11.22
CA LYS A 104 -3.33 -5.97 12.26
C LYS A 104 -4.16 -7.21 11.93
N LEU A 105 -4.64 -7.33 10.70
CA LEU A 105 -5.44 -8.47 10.28
C LEU A 105 -4.61 -9.76 10.26
N THR A 106 -3.33 -9.70 9.87
CA THR A 106 -2.42 -10.86 9.93
C THR A 106 -2.23 -11.34 11.37
N GLU A 107 -2.00 -10.42 12.32
CA GLU A 107 -1.88 -10.75 13.74
C GLU A 107 -3.18 -11.35 14.33
N GLN A 108 -4.35 -10.95 13.82
CA GLN A 108 -5.64 -11.52 14.21
C GLN A 108 -5.88 -12.89 13.58
N ASP A 109 -5.50 -13.08 12.32
CA ASP A 109 -5.61 -14.34 11.58
C ASP A 109 -4.75 -15.43 12.24
N GLU A 110 -3.51 -15.08 12.62
CA GLU A 110 -2.63 -15.96 13.41
C GLU A 110 -3.29 -16.39 14.73
N LYS A 111 -3.93 -15.47 15.46
CA LYS A 111 -4.65 -15.80 16.70
C LYS A 111 -5.86 -16.69 16.45
N SER A 112 -6.58 -16.48 15.35
CA SER A 112 -7.75 -17.30 14.99
C SER A 112 -7.35 -18.74 14.65
N LEU A 113 -6.18 -18.93 14.01
CA LEU A 113 -5.62 -20.27 13.78
C LEU A 113 -5.29 -20.98 15.10
N VAL A 114 -4.73 -20.27 16.08
CA VAL A 114 -4.40 -20.83 17.41
C VAL A 114 -5.66 -21.22 18.21
N VAL A 115 -6.81 -20.57 18.00
CA VAL A 115 -8.07 -20.88 18.71
C VAL A 115 -8.74 -22.14 18.15
N HIS A 116 -8.55 -22.46 16.86
CA HIS A 116 -9.15 -23.65 16.25
C HIS A 116 -8.28 -24.92 16.29
N ASP A 117 -6.97 -24.79 16.54
CA ASP A 117 -6.01 -25.91 16.57
C ASP A 117 -5.71 -26.47 17.97
N PHE A 118 -6.60 -26.36 18.97
CA PHE A 118 -6.43 -27.03 20.26
C PHE A 118 -7.21 -28.36 20.32
N PRO A 119 -6.61 -29.53 20.01
CA PRO A 119 -7.21 -30.82 20.28
C PRO A 119 -6.86 -31.23 21.71
N TYR A 120 -7.50 -30.63 22.71
CA TYR A 120 -7.58 -31.29 24.02
C TYR A 120 -9.02 -31.53 24.38
N LYS A 121 -9.50 -32.74 24.03
CA LYS A 121 -10.54 -33.38 24.84
C LYS A 121 -9.89 -33.72 26.18
N ILE A 122 -10.00 -32.82 27.16
CA ILE A 122 -9.82 -33.23 28.55
C ILE A 122 -11.01 -34.13 28.85
N ALA A 123 -10.80 -35.45 28.78
CA ALA A 123 -11.74 -36.40 29.35
C ALA A 123 -11.82 -36.08 30.86
N SER A 124 -13.01 -35.75 31.32
CA SER A 124 -13.35 -35.67 32.73
C SER A 124 -12.88 -36.94 33.43
N VAL A 125 -11.88 -36.84 34.31
CA VAL A 125 -11.57 -37.91 35.26
C VAL A 125 -12.71 -37.92 36.27
N PRO A 126 -13.49 -39.00 36.41
CA PRO A 126 -14.52 -39.07 37.44
C PRO A 126 -13.82 -39.15 38.80
N SER A 127 -14.19 -38.24 39.70
CA SER A 127 -13.93 -38.42 41.12
C SER A 127 -14.79 -39.58 41.61
N HIS A 128 -14.17 -40.74 41.84
CA HIS A 128 -14.78 -41.80 42.64
C HIS A 128 -13.97 -41.99 43.91
N ARG A 129 -14.68 -41.67 44.99
CA ARG A 129 -14.50 -42.11 46.37
C ARG A 129 -14.40 -43.63 46.45
#